data_AF-A0A923XVC4-F1
#
_entry.id   AF-A0A923XVC4-F1
#
_cell.length_a   1.000
_cell.length_b   1.000
_cell.length_c   1.000
_cell.angle_alpha   90.00
_cell.angle_beta   90.00
_cell.angle_gamma   90.00
#
_symmetry.space_group_name_H-M   'P 1'
#
loop_
_entity.id
_entity.type
_entity.pdbx_description
1 polymer ?
#
loop_
_entity_poly.entity_id
_entity_poly.type
_entity_poly.pdbx_seq_one_letter_code
_entity_poly.pdbx_strand_id
1 'polypeptide(L)'
;MSWDSKVLWTEGLFLQPHHFQQADRYTEGLVTGLARRILPYAWGVSTLEIDDAALKFGQFAIRGATGLTQDGTVFRIPMAEDHPPALDVPPNIKDCVVYLSVPTRRQGATEVDLSGAEVSISRLRPGEIEVTDTM
;
A
#
# COMPACT_ATOMS: atom_id res chain seq x y z
N MET A 1 -0.32 -6.87 23.55
CA MET A 1 0.72 -6.56 22.55
C MET A 1 1.10 -7.85 21.81
N SER A 2 0.31 -8.27 20.82
CA SER A 2 0.57 -9.49 20.04
C SER A 2 0.45 -9.31 18.52
N TRP A 3 0.10 -8.10 18.05
CA TRP A 3 -0.28 -7.85 16.65
C TRP A 3 0.84 -8.11 15.64
N ASP A 4 2.10 -7.88 16.04
CA ASP A 4 3.28 -8.13 15.21
C ASP A 4 4.16 -9.24 15.79
N SER A 5 3.58 -10.19 16.54
CA SER A 5 4.36 -11.30 17.11
C SER A 5 4.71 -12.35 16.06
N LYS A 6 5.88 -12.98 16.22
CA LYS A 6 6.32 -14.08 15.37
C LYS A 6 5.37 -15.27 15.49
N VAL A 7 5.04 -15.88 14.36
CA VAL A 7 4.29 -17.14 14.32
C VAL A 7 5.17 -18.30 14.78
N LEU A 8 4.64 -19.15 15.66
CA LEU A 8 5.26 -20.42 16.03
C LEU A 8 4.84 -21.49 15.01
N TRP A 9 5.82 -22.03 14.29
CA TRP A 9 5.61 -23.13 13.34
C TRP A 9 5.96 -24.44 14.01
N THR A 10 4.99 -25.35 14.12
CA THR A 10 5.17 -26.69 14.69
C THR A 10 4.89 -27.75 13.64
N GLU A 11 5.51 -28.91 13.79
CA GLU A 11 5.17 -30.08 13.01
C GLU A 11 3.69 -30.45 13.23
N GLY A 12 3.00 -30.86 12.15
CA GLY A 12 1.57 -31.18 12.19
C GLY A 12 0.62 -29.99 12.30
N LEU A 13 1.10 -28.75 12.22
CA LEU A 13 0.25 -27.55 12.22
C LEU A 13 -0.65 -27.52 10.98
N PHE A 14 -1.95 -27.34 11.18
CA PHE A 14 -2.90 -27.08 10.09
C PHE A 14 -2.78 -25.63 9.62
N LEU A 15 -2.38 -25.43 8.36
CA LEU A 15 -2.18 -24.10 7.78
C LEU A 15 -3.51 -23.39 7.55
N GLN A 16 -3.55 -22.11 7.89
CA GLN A 16 -4.73 -21.25 7.78
C GLN A 16 -4.25 -19.85 7.36
N PRO A 17 -5.10 -19.05 6.68
CA PRO A 17 -4.70 -17.73 6.17
C PRO A 17 -4.11 -16.81 7.23
N HIS A 18 -4.61 -16.86 8.47
CA HIS A 18 -4.10 -16.02 9.56
C HIS A 18 -2.63 -16.30 9.91
N HIS A 19 -2.13 -17.52 9.67
CA HIS A 19 -0.73 -17.84 9.94
C HIS A 19 0.19 -17.08 8.98
N PHE A 20 -0.19 -16.99 7.71
CA PHE A 20 0.54 -16.24 6.70
C PHE A 20 0.42 -14.72 6.93
N GLN A 21 -0.81 -14.23 7.14
CA GLN A 21 -1.03 -12.80 7.42
C GLN A 21 -0.24 -12.31 8.64
N GLN A 22 -0.16 -13.12 9.70
CA GLN A 22 0.61 -12.78 10.89
C GLN A 22 2.13 -12.84 10.64
N ALA A 23 2.59 -13.80 9.84
CA ALA A 23 4.00 -13.90 9.47
C ALA A 23 4.44 -12.71 8.58
N ASP A 24 3.58 -12.24 7.68
CA ASP A 24 3.81 -11.05 6.87
C ASP A 24 3.89 -9.80 7.75
N ARG A 25 2.91 -9.59 8.65
CA ARG A 25 2.95 -8.46 9.61
C ARG A 25 4.21 -8.46 10.46
N TYR A 26 4.63 -9.61 10.98
CA TYR A 26 5.88 -9.74 11.73
C TYR A 26 7.09 -9.29 10.88
N THR A 27 7.16 -9.74 9.63
CA THR A 27 8.27 -9.43 8.71
C THR A 27 8.30 -7.96 8.33
N GLU A 28 7.15 -7.38 7.95
CA GLU A 28 7.00 -5.95 7.70
C GLU A 28 7.37 -5.10 8.93
N GLY A 29 6.98 -5.57 10.12
CA GLY A 29 7.30 -4.95 11.41
C GLY A 29 8.80 -4.93 11.70
N LEU A 30 9.53 -6.00 11.37
CA LEU A 30 10.99 -6.04 11.47
C LEU A 30 11.64 -4.99 10.56
N VAL A 31 11.25 -4.93 9.29
CA VAL A 31 11.79 -3.99 8.30
C VAL A 31 11.49 -2.54 8.72
N THR A 32 10.24 -2.25 9.07
CA THR A 32 9.81 -0.92 9.52
C THR A 32 10.51 -0.51 10.81
N GLY A 33 10.67 -1.44 11.76
CA GLY A 33 11.36 -1.21 13.02
C GLY A 33 12.84 -0.88 12.83
N LEU A 34 13.51 -1.51 11.86
CA LEU A 34 14.89 -1.17 11.48
C LEU A 34 14.97 0.18 10.77
N ALA A 35 14.12 0.42 9.76
CA ALA A 35 14.12 1.67 9.00
C ALA A 35 13.96 2.90 9.90
N ARG A 36 13.05 2.83 10.88
CA ARG A 36 12.81 3.89 11.88
C ARG A 36 14.01 4.20 12.78
N ARG A 37 14.97 3.27 12.91
CA ARG A 37 16.18 3.45 13.73
C ARG A 37 17.36 4.00 12.92
N ILE A 38 17.33 3.88 11.59
CA ILE A 38 18.43 4.30 10.71
C ILE A 38 18.33 5.80 10.42
N LEU A 39 17.14 6.30 10.09
CA LEU A 39 16.94 7.69 9.72
C LEU A 39 15.61 8.22 10.27
N PRO A 40 15.59 9.41 10.89
CA PRO A 40 14.34 10.05 11.27
C PRO A 40 13.53 10.40 10.01
N TYR A 41 12.21 10.23 10.08
CA TYR A 41 11.29 10.56 8.98
C TYR A 41 11.66 9.90 7.64
N ALA A 42 12.12 8.65 7.66
CA ALA A 42 12.46 7.88 6.44
C ALA A 42 11.25 7.57 5.51
N TRP A 43 10.06 8.09 5.83
CA TRP A 43 8.84 7.95 5.06
C TRP A 43 8.65 9.16 4.13
N GLY A 44 7.90 8.96 3.05
CA GLY A 44 7.64 9.97 2.03
C GLY A 44 7.70 9.39 0.63
N VAL A 45 7.66 10.29 -0.34
CA VAL A 45 7.77 9.97 -1.76
C VAL A 45 9.24 10.09 -2.16
N SER A 46 9.80 9.01 -2.70
CA SER A 46 11.17 8.95 -3.20
C SER A 46 11.27 9.36 -4.67
N THR A 47 10.28 8.95 -5.48
CA THR A 47 10.15 9.37 -6.88
C THR A 47 8.69 9.68 -7.19
N LEU A 48 8.45 10.68 -8.04
CA LEU A 48 7.11 11.07 -8.50
C LEU A 48 7.19 11.55 -9.95
N GLU A 49 6.35 10.96 -10.80
CA GLU A 49 6.18 11.37 -12.19
C GLU A 49 4.70 11.69 -12.42
N ILE A 50 4.41 12.96 -12.72
CA ILE A 50 3.05 13.45 -13.01
C ILE A 50 2.76 13.28 -14.50
N ASP A 51 1.51 12.99 -14.87
CA ASP A 51 1.09 12.99 -16.26
C ASP A 51 0.64 14.39 -16.73
N ASP A 52 1.59 15.16 -17.26
CA ASP A 52 1.31 16.50 -17.81
C ASP A 52 0.31 16.50 -18.98
N ALA A 53 0.14 15.36 -19.66
CA ALA A 53 -0.85 15.26 -20.74
C ALA A 53 -2.27 15.28 -20.18
N ALA A 54 -2.52 14.55 -19.08
CA ALA A 54 -3.82 14.52 -18.40
C ALA A 54 -4.23 15.91 -17.88
N LEU A 55 -3.26 16.71 -17.40
CA LEU A 55 -3.50 18.06 -16.89
C LEU A 55 -4.14 18.98 -17.95
N LYS A 56 -3.83 18.78 -19.23
CA LYS A 56 -4.41 19.56 -20.34
C LYS A 56 -5.91 19.30 -20.53
N PHE A 57 -6.40 18.17 -20.03
CA PHE A 57 -7.81 17.78 -20.05
C PHE A 57 -8.50 17.99 -18.70
N GLY A 58 -7.86 18.69 -17.76
CA GLY A 58 -8.42 18.95 -16.44
C GLY A 58 -8.35 17.76 -15.49
N GLN A 59 -7.46 16.79 -15.74
CA GLN A 59 -7.26 15.62 -14.88
C GLN A 59 -5.86 15.60 -14.29
N PHE A 60 -5.75 15.26 -13.01
CA PHE A 60 -4.49 14.99 -12.35
C PHE A 60 -4.28 13.48 -12.25
N ALA A 61 -3.22 12.98 -12.87
CA ALA A 61 -2.80 11.59 -12.80
C ALA A 61 -1.28 11.51 -12.63
N ILE A 62 -0.80 10.36 -12.16
CA ILE A 62 0.64 10.07 -12.05
C ILE A 62 1.00 8.95 -13.01
N ARG A 63 2.20 9.03 -13.60
CA ARG A 63 2.79 7.94 -14.41
C ARG A 63 3.52 6.93 -13.54
N GLY A 64 4.07 7.39 -12.43
CA GLY A 64 4.75 6.53 -11.47
C GLY A 64 5.03 7.26 -10.17
N ALA A 65 5.13 6.49 -9.10
CA ALA A 65 5.60 6.98 -7.82
C ALA A 65 6.19 5.84 -6.99
N THR A 66 7.25 6.12 -6.25
CA THR A 66 7.80 5.17 -5.29
C THR A 66 8.01 5.84 -3.95
N GLY A 67 7.96 5.07 -2.87
CA GLY A 67 8.22 5.61 -1.55
C GLY A 67 7.85 4.68 -0.42
N LEU A 68 7.78 5.28 0.77
CA LEU A 68 7.47 4.61 2.01
C LEU A 68 6.37 5.38 2.74
N THR A 69 5.33 4.68 3.15
CA THR A 69 4.26 5.22 3.99
C THR A 69 4.74 5.41 5.44
N GLN A 70 4.04 6.22 6.24
CA GLN A 70 4.40 6.45 7.65
C GLN A 70 4.39 5.18 8.51
N ASP A 71 3.55 4.21 8.15
CA ASP A 71 3.49 2.89 8.78
C ASP A 71 4.51 1.88 8.21
N GLY A 72 5.34 2.30 7.25
CA GLY A 72 6.47 1.51 6.75
C GLY A 72 6.15 0.59 5.57
N THR A 73 4.93 0.64 5.02
CA THR A 73 4.63 -0.03 3.74
C THR A 73 5.33 0.69 2.59
N VAL A 74 6.09 -0.06 1.80
CA VAL A 74 6.71 0.40 0.56
C VAL A 74 5.66 0.37 -0.55
N PHE A 75 5.60 1.42 -1.38
CA PHE A 75 4.74 1.45 -2.57
C PHE A 75 5.59 1.74 -3.82
N ARG A 76 5.24 1.11 -4.95
CA ARG A 76 5.93 1.27 -6.23
C ARG A 76 4.93 1.17 -7.38
N ILE A 77 4.61 2.30 -7.99
CA ILE A 77 3.65 2.41 -9.10
C ILE A 77 4.43 2.67 -10.39
N PRO A 78 4.22 1.90 -11.49
CA PRO A 78 3.31 0.75 -11.63
C PRO A 78 3.95 -0.61 -11.30
N MET A 79 5.17 -0.64 -10.75
CA MET A 79 5.96 -1.88 -10.70
C MET A 79 5.39 -2.97 -9.78
N ALA A 80 4.73 -2.58 -8.70
CA ALA A 80 4.10 -3.50 -7.74
C ALA A 80 2.64 -3.16 -7.43
N GLU A 81 2.25 -1.90 -7.64
CA GLU A 81 0.91 -1.39 -7.38
C GLU A 81 0.35 -0.78 -8.66
N ASP A 82 -0.97 -0.88 -8.85
CA ASP A 82 -1.68 -0.18 -9.92
C ASP A 82 -1.67 1.35 -9.72
N HIS A 83 -1.91 2.08 -10.81
CA HIS A 83 -2.10 3.52 -10.73
C HIS A 83 -3.35 3.88 -9.91
N PRO A 84 -3.28 4.90 -9.04
CA PRO A 84 -4.49 5.45 -8.45
C PRO A 84 -5.39 6.03 -9.55
N PRO A 85 -6.72 6.05 -9.36
CA PRO A 85 -7.63 6.71 -10.28
C PRO A 85 -7.22 8.17 -10.53
N ALA A 86 -7.37 8.62 -11.77
CA ALA A 86 -7.16 10.03 -12.10
C ALA A 86 -8.15 10.90 -11.31
N LEU A 87 -7.66 12.02 -10.80
CA LEU A 87 -8.46 13.00 -10.08
C LEU A 87 -8.94 14.07 -11.06
N ASP A 88 -10.25 14.23 -11.22
CA ASP A 88 -10.80 15.37 -11.94
C ASP A 88 -10.54 16.66 -11.16
N VAL A 89 -9.92 17.65 -11.81
CA VAL A 89 -9.61 18.95 -11.23
C VAL A 89 -10.68 19.95 -11.68
N PRO A 90 -11.59 20.39 -10.78
CA PRO A 90 -12.63 21.33 -11.17
C PRO A 90 -12.04 22.67 -11.65
N PRO A 91 -12.64 23.33 -12.66
CA PRO A 91 -12.06 24.51 -13.31
C PRO A 91 -11.93 25.74 -12.39
N ASN A 92 -12.62 25.74 -11.25
CA ASN A 92 -12.60 26.80 -10.25
C ASN A 92 -11.55 26.59 -9.14
N ILE A 93 -10.79 25.51 -9.19
CA ILE A 93 -9.75 25.22 -8.19
C ILE A 93 -8.39 25.73 -8.68
N LYS A 94 -7.70 26.48 -7.82
CA LYS A 94 -6.33 26.97 -8.01
C LYS A 94 -5.56 26.77 -6.71
N ASP A 95 -4.23 26.68 -6.81
CA ASP A 95 -3.30 26.56 -5.68
C ASP A 95 -3.70 25.47 -4.66
N CYS A 96 -4.18 24.33 -5.16
CA CYS A 96 -4.61 23.22 -4.33
C CYS A 96 -3.49 22.21 -4.06
N VAL A 97 -3.59 21.51 -2.92
CA VAL A 97 -2.71 20.40 -2.58
C VAL A 97 -3.40 19.08 -2.91
N VAL A 98 -2.74 18.26 -3.74
CA VAL A 98 -3.17 16.89 -4.02
C VAL A 98 -2.47 15.95 -3.05
N TYR A 99 -3.23 15.05 -2.42
CA TYR A 99 -2.70 14.05 -1.51
C TYR A 99 -2.76 12.66 -2.15
N LEU A 100 -1.65 11.94 -2.12
CA LEU A 100 -1.65 10.50 -2.33
C LEU A 100 -1.93 9.83 -0.98
N SER A 101 -3.08 9.17 -0.85
CA SER A 101 -3.56 8.60 0.40
C SER A 101 -3.65 7.08 0.38
N VAL A 102 -3.42 6.46 1.52
CA VAL A 102 -3.63 5.03 1.76
C VAL A 102 -4.37 4.84 3.10
N PRO A 103 -5.35 3.93 3.20
CA PRO A 103 -6.01 3.65 4.48
C PRO A 103 -5.03 3.16 5.55
N THR A 104 -5.13 3.71 6.75
CA THR A 104 -4.28 3.33 7.89
C THR A 104 -4.58 1.91 8.34
N ARG A 105 -3.53 1.09 8.57
CA ARG A 105 -3.69 -0.23 9.21
C ARG A 105 -4.16 -0.07 10.66
N ARG A 106 -5.18 -0.82 11.06
CA ARG A 106 -5.72 -0.81 12.42
C ARG A 106 -5.91 -2.23 12.92
N GLN A 107 -5.48 -2.49 14.15
CA GLN A 107 -5.69 -3.78 14.79
C GLN A 107 -7.20 -4.09 14.85
N GLY A 108 -7.58 -5.27 14.37
CA GLY A 108 -8.97 -5.73 14.33
C GLY A 108 -9.83 -5.11 13.22
N ALA A 109 -9.29 -4.22 12.40
CA ALA A 109 -9.98 -3.76 11.20
C ALA A 109 -9.78 -4.75 10.05
N THR A 110 -10.76 -4.80 9.16
CA THR A 110 -10.67 -5.57 7.91
C THR A 110 -9.59 -4.96 7.01
N GLU A 111 -8.55 -5.73 6.71
CA GLU A 111 -7.44 -5.28 5.85
C GLU A 111 -7.74 -5.45 4.36
N VAL A 112 -8.57 -6.44 3.99
CA VAL A 112 -8.98 -6.76 2.62
C VAL A 112 -10.50 -6.79 2.55
N ASP A 113 -11.08 -6.00 1.65
CA ASP A 113 -12.50 -6.03 1.36
C ASP A 113 -12.78 -6.92 0.15
N LEU A 114 -13.51 -8.01 0.39
CA LEU A 114 -13.88 -8.99 -0.63
C LEU A 114 -15.25 -8.71 -1.25
N SER A 115 -15.93 -7.63 -0.87
CA SER A 115 -17.26 -7.29 -1.38
C SER A 115 -17.24 -6.75 -2.81
N GLY A 116 -16.07 -6.32 -3.30
CA GLY A 116 -15.94 -5.66 -4.61
C GLY A 116 -16.48 -4.22 -4.65
N ALA A 117 -16.70 -3.59 -3.49
CA ALA A 117 -17.13 -2.20 -3.43
C ALA A 117 -16.11 -1.25 -4.10
N GLU A 118 -16.59 -0.33 -4.94
CA GLU A 118 -15.75 0.67 -5.64
C GLU A 118 -14.94 1.54 -4.66
N VAL A 119 -15.55 1.86 -3.52
CA VAL A 119 -14.94 2.61 -2.42
C VAL A 119 -14.91 1.73 -1.19
N SER A 120 -13.75 1.12 -0.95
CA SER A 120 -13.47 0.43 0.31
C SER A 120 -12.56 1.27 1.20
N ILE A 121 -12.81 1.20 2.51
CA ILE A 121 -11.91 1.72 3.54
C ILE A 121 -10.81 0.70 3.89
N SER A 122 -10.82 -0.49 3.29
CA SER A 122 -9.76 -1.48 3.44
C SER A 122 -8.49 -0.99 2.75
N ARG A 123 -7.35 -1.34 3.32
CA ARG A 123 -6.05 -0.94 2.75
C ARG A 123 -5.74 -1.69 1.46
N LEU A 124 -6.10 -2.95 1.42
CA LEU A 124 -5.83 -3.86 0.31
C LEU A 124 -7.11 -4.14 -0.46
N ARG A 125 -6.95 -4.37 -1.76
CA ARG A 125 -8.00 -4.84 -2.67
C ARG A 125 -7.57 -6.19 -3.23
N PRO A 126 -8.48 -7.17 -3.34
CA PRO A 126 -8.16 -8.43 -3.99
C PRO A 126 -7.88 -8.18 -5.49
N GLY A 127 -6.89 -8.89 -6.02
CA GLY A 127 -6.56 -8.91 -7.43
C GLY A 127 -6.19 -10.33 -7.85
N GLU A 128 -6.46 -10.67 -9.10
CA GLU A 128 -6.06 -11.94 -9.70
C GLU A 128 -4.97 -11.69 -10.73
N ILE A 129 -3.88 -12.44 -10.63
CA ILE A 129 -2.76 -12.39 -11.57
C ILE A 129 -2.34 -13.82 -11.90
N GLU A 130 -2.03 -14.07 -13.17
CA GLU A 130 -1.38 -15.31 -13.58
C GLU A 130 0.12 -15.20 -13.29
N VAL A 131 0.65 -16.17 -12.53
CA VAL A 131 2.06 -16.22 -12.16
C VAL A 131 2.67 -17.49 -12.72
N THR A 132 3.72 -17.33 -13.54
CA THR A 132 4.51 -18.45 -14.04
C THR A 132 5.43 -18.98 -12.96
N ASP A 133 5.52 -20.31 -12.84
CA ASP A 133 6.46 -20.94 -11.94
C ASP A 133 7.91 -20.61 -12.33
N THR A 134 8.68 -20.13 -11.36
CA THR A 134 10.11 -19.89 -11.51
C THR A 134 10.85 -21.17 -11.11
N MET A 135 10.97 -22.10 -12.07
CA MET A 135 11.85 -23.28 -11.94
C MET A 135 13.32 -22.89 -11.81
#